data_AF-A0A3N6GPI1-F1
#
_entry.id   AF-A0A3N6GPI1-F1
#
_cell.length_a   1.000
_cell.length_b   1.000
_cell.length_c   1.000
_cell.angle_alpha   90.00
_cell.angle_beta   90.00
_cell.angle_gamma   90.00
#
_symmetry.space_group_name_H-M   'P 1'
#
loop_
_entity.id
_entity.type
_entity.pdbx_description
1 polymer ?
#
loop_
_entity_poly.entity_id
_entity_poly.type
_entity_poly.pdbx_seq_one_letter_code
_entity_poly.pdbx_strand_id
1 'polypeptide(L)'
;MLRALTREPDSLDAFHTEIEAAAGADARLDAAWRELRAEPARPEDAQLRARLVIERAALVLQGSLLVPHAPEAVAEAFCASRLAGDRGPAFGTLPAGTDFAALLGRLPA
;
A
#
# COMPACT_ATOMS: atom_id res chain seq x y z
N MET A 1 8.83 -14.55 3.47
CA MET A 1 8.47 -13.73 2.30
C MET A 1 9.59 -13.64 1.27
N LEU A 2 10.79 -13.06 1.52
CA LEU A 2 11.87 -13.07 0.51
C LEU A 2 12.15 -14.48 -0.07
N ARG A 3 12.28 -15.49 0.81
CA ARG A 3 12.43 -16.89 0.39
C ARG A 3 11.23 -17.48 -0.35
N ALA A 4 10.03 -16.94 -0.16
CA ALA A 4 8.82 -17.37 -0.86
C ALA A 4 8.76 -16.72 -2.25
N LEU A 5 9.05 -15.42 -2.35
CA LEU A 5 9.13 -14.67 -3.61
C LEU A 5 10.22 -15.21 -4.55
N THR A 6 11.33 -15.77 -4.01
CA THR A 6 12.35 -16.44 -4.82
C THR A 6 11.93 -17.84 -5.31
N ARG A 7 11.00 -18.49 -4.61
CA ARG A 7 10.59 -19.88 -4.90
C ARG A 7 9.35 -19.98 -5.77
N GLU A 8 8.50 -18.96 -5.73
CA GLU A 8 7.20 -18.92 -6.40
C GLU A 8 7.11 -17.69 -7.31
N PRO A 9 7.63 -17.76 -8.55
CA PRO A 9 7.53 -16.67 -9.51
C PRO A 9 6.08 -16.30 -9.84
N ASP A 10 5.17 -17.28 -9.90
CA ASP A 10 3.74 -17.05 -10.16
C ASP A 10 3.09 -16.13 -9.11
N SER A 11 3.57 -16.17 -7.86
CA SER A 11 3.09 -15.29 -6.79
C SER A 11 3.48 -13.83 -7.00
N LEU A 12 4.63 -13.57 -7.65
CA LEU A 12 5.05 -12.21 -8.03
C LEU A 12 4.21 -11.70 -9.21
N ASP A 13 3.93 -12.54 -10.19
CA ASP A 13 3.10 -12.17 -11.35
C ASP A 13 1.65 -11.89 -10.93
N ALA A 14 1.09 -12.68 -10.01
CA ALA A 14 -0.22 -12.41 -9.43
C ALA A 14 -0.25 -11.08 -8.66
N PHE A 15 0.79 -10.82 -7.86
CA PHE A 15 0.93 -9.55 -7.14
C PHE A 15 1.01 -8.35 -8.08
N HIS A 16 1.79 -8.44 -9.17
CA HIS A 16 1.84 -7.39 -10.19
C HIS A 16 0.47 -7.20 -10.85
N THR A 17 -0.16 -8.29 -11.27
CA THR A 17 -1.46 -8.27 -11.95
C THR A 17 -2.52 -7.57 -11.08
N GLU A 18 -2.56 -7.88 -9.79
CA GLU A 18 -3.49 -7.27 -8.84
C GLU A 18 -3.28 -5.75 -8.72
N ILE A 19 -2.01 -5.29 -8.65
CA ILE A 19 -1.72 -3.86 -8.51
C ILE A 19 -2.01 -3.11 -9.79
N GLU A 20 -1.63 -3.67 -10.94
CA GLU A 20 -1.86 -3.06 -12.25
C GLU A 20 -3.36 -2.99 -12.60
N ALA A 21 -4.20 -3.84 -12.02
CA ALA A 21 -5.66 -3.73 -12.16
C ALA A 21 -6.23 -2.42 -11.56
N ALA A 22 -5.51 -1.80 -10.62
CA ALA A 22 -5.86 -0.51 -10.00
C ALA A 22 -5.09 0.68 -10.59
N ALA A 23 -4.30 0.48 -11.65
CA ALA A 23 -3.46 1.52 -12.23
C ALA A 23 -4.27 2.74 -12.68
N GLY A 24 -3.79 3.94 -12.33
CA GLY A 24 -4.45 5.20 -12.67
C GLY A 24 -5.67 5.55 -11.83
N ALA A 25 -6.09 4.70 -10.90
CA ALA A 25 -7.22 4.97 -10.03
C ALA A 25 -6.86 5.91 -8.86
N ASP A 26 -5.60 5.94 -8.43
CA ASP A 26 -5.09 6.90 -7.43
C ASP A 26 -3.60 7.20 -7.67
N ALA A 27 -3.25 8.48 -7.79
CA ALA A 27 -1.89 8.90 -8.10
C ALA A 27 -0.87 8.56 -7.00
N ARG A 28 -1.30 8.44 -5.73
CA ARG A 28 -0.43 8.07 -4.60
C ARG A 28 -0.16 6.56 -4.61
N LEU A 29 -1.16 5.76 -4.98
CA LEU A 29 -0.96 4.34 -5.24
C LEU A 29 0.01 4.11 -6.39
N ASP A 30 -0.18 4.80 -7.51
CA ASP A 30 0.72 4.72 -8.67
C ASP A 30 2.15 5.14 -8.31
N ALA A 31 2.30 6.18 -7.48
CA ALA A 31 3.60 6.62 -6.99
C ALA A 31 4.28 5.57 -6.10
N ALA A 32 3.56 5.06 -5.10
CA ALA A 32 4.08 4.03 -4.21
C ALA A 32 4.45 2.75 -4.98
N TRP A 33 3.67 2.39 -5.99
CA TRP A 33 3.98 1.25 -6.85
C TRP A 33 5.26 1.46 -7.67
N ARG A 34 5.39 2.64 -8.28
CA ARG A 34 6.59 3.02 -9.04
C ARG A 34 7.85 3.02 -8.16
N GLU A 35 7.76 3.55 -6.95
CA GLU A 35 8.87 3.57 -5.98
C GLU A 35 9.27 2.16 -5.55
N LEU A 36 8.30 1.28 -5.29
CA LEU A 36 8.56 -0.10 -4.93
C LEU A 36 9.28 -0.85 -6.07
N ARG A 37 8.90 -0.62 -7.33
CA ARG A 37 9.56 -1.20 -8.51
C ARG A 37 10.94 -0.64 -8.79
N ALA A 38 11.15 0.63 -8.47
CA ALA A 38 12.43 1.32 -8.66
C ALA A 38 13.47 0.94 -7.59
N GLU A 39 13.06 0.19 -6.56
CA GLU A 39 13.93 -0.23 -5.47
C GLU A 39 15.08 -1.12 -6.01
N PRO A 40 16.35 -0.70 -5.89
CA PRO A 40 17.44 -1.45 -6.50
C PRO A 40 17.60 -2.81 -5.82
N ALA A 41 17.67 -3.86 -6.63
CA ALA A 41 18.09 -5.18 -6.19
C ALA A 41 19.58 -5.13 -5.84
N ARG A 42 19.89 -4.83 -4.57
CA ARG A 42 21.25 -4.90 -4.00
C ARG A 42 21.38 -6.19 -3.19
N PRO A 43 22.00 -7.25 -3.75
CA PRO A 43 22.13 -8.54 -3.07
C PRO A 43 22.80 -8.42 -1.70
N GLU A 44 23.77 -7.51 -1.57
CA GLU A 44 24.57 -7.28 -0.36
C GLU A 44 23.71 -6.86 0.85
N ASP A 45 22.65 -6.08 0.63
CA ASP A 45 21.79 -5.56 1.71
C ASP A 45 20.36 -6.12 1.65
N ALA A 46 20.08 -7.08 0.75
CA ALA A 46 18.74 -7.59 0.50
C ALA A 46 18.05 -8.09 1.79
N GLN A 47 18.80 -8.75 2.68
CA GLN A 47 18.29 -9.25 3.95
C GLN A 47 17.97 -8.12 4.94
N LEU A 48 18.80 -7.07 4.98
CA LEU A 48 18.60 -5.91 5.86
C LEU A 48 17.35 -5.13 5.47
N ARG A 49 17.09 -5.03 4.17
CA ARG A 49 15.98 -4.26 3.60
C ARG A 49 14.69 -5.05 3.46
N ALA A 50 14.75 -6.36 3.65
CA ALA A 50 13.63 -7.29 3.49
C ALA A 50 12.34 -6.81 4.15
N ARG A 51 12.44 -6.39 5.42
CA ARG A 51 11.28 -5.95 6.21
C ARG A 51 10.63 -4.70 5.64
N LEU A 52 11.46 -3.73 5.23
CA LEU A 52 10.99 -2.48 4.62
C LEU A 52 10.32 -2.72 3.27
N VAL A 53 10.91 -3.56 2.42
CA VAL A 53 10.35 -3.90 1.10
C VAL A 53 9.01 -4.62 1.26
N ILE A 54 8.93 -5.58 2.18
CA ILE A 54 7.70 -6.32 2.48
C ILE A 54 6.61 -5.39 3.02
N GLU A 55 6.96 -4.48 3.93
CA GLU A 55 6.02 -3.50 4.47
C GLU A 55 5.43 -2.64 3.35
N ARG A 56 6.28 -2.10 2.47
CA ARG A 56 5.83 -1.32 1.30
C ARG A 56 4.98 -2.14 0.34
N ALA A 57 5.38 -3.37 0.02
CA ALA A 57 4.60 -4.28 -0.82
C ALA A 57 3.22 -4.56 -0.24
N ALA A 58 3.13 -4.77 1.08
CA ALA A 58 1.85 -4.98 1.75
C ALA A 58 0.96 -3.73 1.70
N LEU A 59 1.53 -2.53 1.82
CA LEU A 59 0.77 -1.28 1.72
C LEU A 59 0.26 -1.03 0.30
N VAL A 60 1.08 -1.29 -0.72
CA VAL A 60 0.67 -1.16 -2.13
C VAL A 60 -0.47 -2.13 -2.45
N LEU A 61 -0.36 -3.40 -2.04
CA LEU A 61 -1.44 -4.39 -2.23
C LEU A 61 -2.73 -4.01 -1.48
N GLN A 62 -2.60 -3.51 -0.25
CA GLN A 62 -3.78 -2.99 0.47
C GLN A 62 -4.42 -1.83 -0.28
N GLY A 63 -3.62 -0.90 -0.80
CA GLY A 63 -4.09 0.20 -1.63
C GLY A 63 -4.81 -0.28 -2.90
N SER A 64 -4.24 -1.24 -3.63
CA SER A 64 -4.84 -1.77 -4.86
C SER A 64 -6.18 -2.46 -4.63
N LEU A 65 -6.41 -3.01 -3.43
CA LEU A 65 -7.71 -3.58 -3.06
C LEU A 65 -8.69 -2.52 -2.58
N LEU A 66 -8.22 -1.50 -1.83
CA LEU A 66 -9.11 -0.49 -1.25
C LEU A 66 -9.61 0.52 -2.29
N VAL A 67 -8.74 1.01 -3.17
CA VAL A 67 -9.11 2.04 -4.16
C VAL A 67 -10.31 1.64 -5.03
N PRO A 68 -10.35 0.44 -5.65
CA PRO A 68 -11.47 0.04 -6.49
C PRO A 68 -12.67 -0.56 -5.73
N HIS A 69 -12.52 -0.98 -4.47
CA HIS A 69 -13.54 -1.80 -3.80
C HIS A 69 -14.04 -1.28 -2.46
N ALA A 70 -13.35 -0.34 -1.82
CA ALA A 70 -13.76 0.22 -0.53
C ALA A 70 -14.60 1.50 -0.70
N PRO A 71 -15.35 1.91 0.34
CA PRO A 71 -15.92 3.25 0.38
C PRO A 71 -14.82 4.31 0.21
N GLU A 72 -15.12 5.36 -0.56
CA GLU A 72 -14.15 6.41 -0.93
C GLU A 72 -13.40 6.99 0.27
N ALA A 73 -14.11 7.31 1.37
CA ALA A 73 -13.50 7.83 2.59
C ALA A 73 -12.43 6.89 3.20
N VAL A 74 -12.58 5.58 3.04
CA VAL A 74 -11.60 4.58 3.51
C VAL A 74 -10.38 4.56 2.60
N ALA A 75 -10.57 4.52 1.28
CA ALA A 75 -9.48 4.53 0.32
C ALA A 75 -8.67 5.83 0.40
N GLU A 76 -9.35 6.98 0.49
CA GLU A 76 -8.75 8.30 0.64
C GLU A 76 -7.90 8.39 1.92
N ALA A 77 -8.50 8.05 3.07
CA ALA A 77 -7.79 8.09 4.34
C ALA A 77 -6.59 7.12 4.36
N PHE A 78 -6.72 5.94 3.75
CA PHE A 78 -5.62 4.99 3.62
C PHE A 78 -4.50 5.56 2.75
N CYS A 79 -4.80 6.03 1.55
CA CYS A 79 -3.79 6.53 0.60
C CYS A 79 -3.06 7.76 1.16
N ALA A 80 -3.77 8.74 1.74
CA ALA A 80 -3.15 9.92 2.35
C ALA A 80 -2.18 9.55 3.48
N SER A 81 -2.61 8.69 4.39
CA SER A 81 -1.82 8.41 5.60
C SER A 81 -0.76 7.31 5.41
N ARG A 82 -1.04 6.25 4.64
CA ARG A 82 -0.15 5.08 4.49
C ARG A 82 0.75 5.19 3.28
N LEU A 83 0.28 5.76 2.17
CA LEU A 83 1.03 5.84 0.91
C LEU A 83 1.72 7.20 0.74
N ALA A 84 1.01 8.30 0.95
CA ALA A 84 1.61 9.65 0.91
C ALA A 84 2.38 10.00 2.20
N GLY A 85 2.15 9.27 3.28
CA GLY A 85 2.90 9.44 4.53
C GLY A 85 2.39 10.59 5.40
N ASP A 86 1.20 11.11 5.13
CA ASP A 86 0.56 12.19 5.90
C ASP A 86 0.00 11.68 7.24
N ARG A 87 0.86 11.02 8.04
CA ARG A 87 0.57 10.56 9.40
C ARG A 87 1.77 10.73 10.31
N GLY A 88 1.51 10.90 11.60
CA GLY A 88 2.52 10.80 12.64
C GLY A 88 2.84 9.34 13.01
N PRO A 89 3.85 9.14 13.88
CA PRO A 89 4.22 7.81 14.37
C PRO A 89 3.18 7.21 15.34
N ALA A 90 2.29 8.04 15.90
CA ALA A 90 1.20 7.63 16.77
C ALA A 90 -0.12 7.50 16.01
N PHE A 91 -1.03 6.67 16.52
CA PHE A 91 -2.42 6.65 16.05
C PHE A 91 -3.13 7.98 16.33
N GLY A 92 -4.19 8.27 15.58
CA GLY A 92 -4.96 9.51 15.72
C GLY A 92 -4.34 10.72 15.00
N THR A 93 -3.42 10.48 14.06
CA THR A 93 -2.66 11.51 13.35
C THR A 93 -3.01 11.60 11.86
N LEU A 94 -4.26 11.24 11.50
CA LEU A 94 -4.72 11.38 10.12
C LEU A 94 -4.82 12.86 9.71
N PRO A 95 -4.76 13.18 8.41
CA PRO A 95 -4.88 14.55 7.92
C PRO A 95 -6.18 15.21 8.39
N ALA A 96 -6.13 16.52 8.66
CA ALA A 96 -7.28 17.27 9.17
C ALA A 96 -8.50 17.25 8.23
N GLY A 97 -8.28 17.05 6.92
CA GLY A 97 -9.35 16.93 5.91
C GLY A 97 -10.00 15.55 5.83
N THR A 98 -9.65 14.59 6.69
CA THR A 98 -10.22 13.24 6.68
C THR A 98 -11.70 13.27 7.05
N ASP A 99 -12.55 12.60 6.26
CA ASP A 99 -13.96 12.41 6.60
C ASP A 99 -14.15 11.34 7.69
N PHE A 100 -13.95 11.75 8.95
CA PHE A 100 -14.12 10.88 10.10
C PHE A 100 -15.56 10.39 10.27
N ALA A 101 -16.56 11.19 9.86
CA ALA A 101 -17.97 10.81 10.00
C ALA A 101 -18.28 9.60 9.12
N ALA A 102 -17.87 9.64 7.84
CA ALA A 102 -18.01 8.50 6.93
C ALA A 102 -17.20 7.28 7.41
N LEU A 103 -15.98 7.49 7.92
CA LEU A 103 -15.15 6.40 8.45
C LEU A 103 -15.74 5.72 9.68
N LEU A 104 -16.42 6.46 10.55
CA LEU A 104 -17.06 5.91 11.76
C LEU A 104 -18.41 5.27 11.41
N GLY A 105 -19.15 5.83 10.45
CA GLY A 105 -20.46 5.31 10.02
C GLY A 105 -20.43 3.90 9.41
N ARG A 106 -19.25 3.40 9.00
CA ARG A 106 -19.09 2.02 8.49
C ARG A 106 -18.95 0.96 9.59
N LEU A 107 -18.71 1.38 10.84
CA LEU A 107 -18.52 0.45 11.94
C LEU A 107 -19.86 -0.20 12.31
N PRO A 108 -19.88 -1.52 12.59
CA PRO A 108 -21.09 -2.15 13.09
C PRO A 108 -21.49 -1.53 14.43
N ALA A 109 -22.80 -1.46 14.68
CA ALA A 109 -23.37 -0.96 15.92
C ALA A 109 -23.11 -1.92 17.10
#